data_AF-A0A4P5XVC7-F1
#
_entry.id   AF-A0A4P5XVC7-F1
#
_cell.length_a   1.000
_cell.length_b   1.000
_cell.length_c   1.000
_cell.angle_alpha   90.00
_cell.angle_beta   90.00
_cell.angle_gamma   90.00
#
_symmetry.space_group_name_H-M   'P 1'
#
loop_
_entity.id
_entity.type
_entity.pdbx_description
1 polymer ?
#
loop_
_entity_poly.entity_id
_entity_poly.type
_entity_poly.pdbx_seq_one_letter_code
_entity_poly.pdbx_strand_id
1 'polypeptide(L)'
;MKSSGRAIAEHRFEPERLQDVLEFLKRTRSELRMLRKVRVSREWVRIFDVNGDWFEVSGVGYADADVVAVLKAVNTPFNPETIHQPVPDEFKEFLTSRRYAWAADRVM
;
A
#
# COMPACT_ATOMS: atom_id res chain seq x y z
N MET A 1 -0.04 -24.78 -3.45
CA MET A 1 -1.19 -24.04 -4.03
C MET A 1 -0.67 -22.73 -4.60
N LYS A 2 -0.81 -22.51 -5.91
CA LYS A 2 -0.63 -21.17 -6.49
C LYS A 2 -1.84 -20.34 -6.04
N SER A 3 -1.63 -19.37 -5.17
CA SER A 3 -2.67 -18.40 -4.84
C SER A 3 -2.98 -17.59 -6.10
N SER A 4 -4.17 -17.81 -6.68
CA SER A 4 -4.73 -16.94 -7.71
C SER A 4 -5.26 -15.68 -7.04
N GLY A 5 -4.35 -14.81 -6.60
CA GLY A 5 -4.73 -13.52 -6.05
C GLY A 5 -5.51 -12.71 -7.07
N ARG A 6 -6.47 -11.90 -6.60
CA ARG A 6 -7.20 -10.95 -7.44
C ARG A 6 -7.17 -9.54 -6.87
N ALA A 7 -7.40 -8.55 -7.72
CA ALA A 7 -7.75 -7.20 -7.28
C ALA A 7 -9.12 -7.25 -6.58
N ILE A 8 -9.16 -6.88 -5.30
CA ILE A 8 -10.41 -6.80 -4.53
C ILE A 8 -11.02 -5.41 -4.65
N ALA A 9 -10.18 -4.38 -4.75
CA ALA A 9 -10.60 -3.00 -4.94
C ALA A 9 -9.52 -2.17 -5.63
N GLU A 10 -9.97 -1.17 -6.37
CA GLU A 10 -9.13 -0.24 -7.12
C GLU A 10 -9.57 1.19 -6.79
N HIS A 11 -8.59 2.08 -6.64
CA HIS A 11 -8.83 3.50 -6.43
C HIS A 11 -7.86 4.30 -7.30
N ARG A 12 -8.38 5.32 -7.98
CA ARG A 12 -7.55 6.23 -8.78
C ARG A 12 -7.21 7.46 -7.97
N PHE A 13 -5.91 7.67 -7.73
CA PHE A 13 -5.41 8.89 -7.13
C PHE A 13 -5.59 10.08 -8.08
N GLU A 14 -6.13 11.17 -7.55
CA GLU A 14 -6.10 12.49 -8.16
C GLU A 14 -5.09 13.35 -7.38
N PRO A 15 -4.22 14.12 -8.07
CA PRO A 15 -3.32 15.06 -7.40
C PRO A 15 -4.09 15.95 -6.41
N GLU A 16 -3.46 16.23 -5.27
CA GLU A 16 -4.04 17.02 -4.16
C GLU A 16 -5.18 16.33 -3.38
N ARG A 17 -5.61 15.11 -3.77
CA ARG A 17 -6.65 14.33 -3.08
C ARG A 17 -6.11 13.11 -2.35
N LEU A 18 -4.97 13.28 -1.69
CA LEU A 18 -4.37 12.23 -0.85
C LEU A 18 -5.34 11.71 0.23
N GLN A 19 -6.19 12.58 0.78
CA GLN A 19 -7.15 12.17 1.83
C GLN A 19 -8.13 11.11 1.35
N ASP A 20 -8.56 11.16 0.08
CA ASP A 20 -9.48 10.18 -0.49
C ASP A 20 -8.85 8.79 -0.56
N VAL A 21 -7.55 8.73 -0.89
CA VAL A 21 -6.76 7.49 -0.86
C VAL A 21 -6.64 6.97 0.58
N LEU A 22 -6.33 7.83 1.54
CA LEU A 22 -6.19 7.43 2.94
C LEU A 22 -7.52 6.92 3.52
N GLU A 23 -8.63 7.55 3.16
CA GLU A 23 -9.96 7.11 3.55
C GLU A 23 -10.33 5.79 2.88
N PHE A 24 -10.05 5.64 1.59
CA PHE A 24 -10.19 4.36 0.88
C PHE A 24 -9.44 3.27 1.62
N LEU A 25 -8.13 3.43 1.85
CA LEU A 25 -7.31 2.44 2.55
C LEU A 25 -7.84 2.12 3.94
N LYS A 26 -8.37 3.11 4.67
CA LYS A 26 -9.00 2.91 5.99
C LYS A 26 -10.27 2.06 5.90
N ARG A 27 -11.15 2.34 4.93
CA ARG A 27 -12.43 1.63 4.74
C ARG A 27 -12.21 0.19 4.28
N THR A 28 -11.37 0.01 3.26
CA THR A 28 -11.14 -1.30 2.64
C THR A 28 -10.23 -2.20 3.47
N ARG A 29 -9.55 -1.65 4.49
CA ARG A 29 -8.65 -2.39 5.39
C ARG A 29 -9.21 -3.70 5.92
N SER A 30 -10.51 -3.72 6.24
CA SER A 30 -11.19 -4.89 6.82
C SER A 30 -11.41 -6.04 5.81
N GLU A 31 -11.33 -5.76 4.51
CA GLU A 31 -11.52 -6.74 3.44
C GLU A 31 -10.26 -7.60 3.20
N LEU A 32 -9.07 -7.14 3.63
CA LEU A 32 -7.85 -7.95 3.60
C LEU A 32 -7.57 -8.60 4.95
N ARG A 33 -7.22 -9.89 4.93
CA ARG A 33 -6.99 -10.65 6.17
C ARG A 33 -5.75 -10.19 6.93
N MET A 34 -4.60 -10.31 6.28
CA MET A 34 -3.29 -10.00 6.85
C MET A 34 -2.41 -9.44 5.76
N LEU A 35 -2.10 -8.15 5.84
CA LEU A 35 -1.19 -7.51 4.91
C LEU A 35 0.17 -8.22 4.95
N ARG A 36 0.73 -8.47 3.77
CA ARG A 36 1.99 -9.21 3.60
C ARG A 36 3.08 -8.35 2.96
N LYS A 37 2.72 -7.60 1.92
CA LYS A 37 3.68 -6.82 1.15
C LYS A 37 3.00 -5.72 0.36
N VAL A 38 3.80 -4.73 -0.02
CA VAL A 38 3.40 -3.65 -0.92
C VAL A 38 4.35 -3.63 -2.10
N ARG A 39 3.81 -3.39 -3.29
CA ARG A 39 4.57 -3.11 -4.49
C ARG A 39 4.29 -1.69 -4.93
N VAL A 40 5.33 -0.95 -5.28
CA VAL A 40 5.25 0.44 -5.72
C VAL A 40 5.93 0.54 -7.08
N SER A 41 5.15 0.81 -8.11
CA SER A 41 5.64 1.12 -9.46
C SER A 41 5.79 2.64 -9.64
N ARG A 42 6.01 3.07 -10.87
CA ARG A 42 5.97 4.48 -11.27
C ARG A 42 4.56 5.06 -11.27
N GLU A 43 3.56 4.23 -11.52
CA GLU A 43 2.17 4.69 -11.77
C GLU A 43 1.16 4.10 -10.79
N TRP A 44 1.56 3.14 -9.96
CA TRP A 44 0.62 2.46 -9.06
C TRP A 44 1.29 1.97 -7.78
N VAL A 45 0.45 1.80 -6.76
CA VAL A 45 0.76 1.10 -5.51
C VAL A 45 -0.21 -0.07 -5.35
N ARG A 46 0.33 -1.28 -5.14
CA ARG A 46 -0.46 -2.49 -4.87
C ARG A 46 -0.15 -3.04 -3.49
N ILE A 47 -1.18 -3.26 -2.69
CA ILE A 47 -1.06 -3.73 -1.30
C ILE A 47 -1.64 -5.13 -1.23
N PHE A 48 -0.79 -6.12 -0.93
CA PHE A 48 -1.13 -7.54 -0.96
C PHE A 48 -1.32 -8.11 0.44
N ASP A 49 -2.26 -9.03 0.56
CA ASP A 49 -2.41 -9.87 1.75
C ASP A 49 -1.67 -11.22 1.63
N VAL A 50 -1.79 -12.06 2.65
CA VAL A 50 -1.18 -13.41 2.68
C VAL A 50 -1.73 -14.38 1.64
N ASN A 51 -2.98 -14.19 1.21
CA ASN A 51 -3.62 -14.99 0.17
C ASN A 51 -3.26 -14.50 -1.22
N GLY A 52 -2.56 -13.37 -1.34
CA GLY A 52 -2.16 -12.78 -2.61
C GLY A 52 -3.23 -11.90 -3.22
N ASP A 53 -4.36 -11.68 -2.56
CA ASP A 53 -5.33 -10.67 -2.96
C ASP A 53 -4.76 -9.26 -2.70
N TRP A 54 -5.18 -8.27 -3.49
CA TRP A 54 -4.65 -6.92 -3.35
C TRP A 54 -5.66 -5.80 -3.56
N PHE A 55 -5.29 -4.63 -3.03
CA PHE A 55 -5.82 -3.35 -3.47
C PHE A 55 -4.84 -2.65 -4.40
N GLU A 56 -5.36 -1.93 -5.37
CA GLU A 56 -4.58 -1.05 -6.23
C GLU A 56 -4.95 0.41 -6.01
N VAL A 57 -3.93 1.25 -5.88
CA VAL A 57 -4.05 2.70 -6.00
C VAL A 57 -3.28 3.12 -7.24
N SER A 58 -3.98 3.51 -8.30
CA SER A 58 -3.38 3.92 -9.58
C SER A 58 -3.20 5.44 -9.60
N GLY A 59 -2.26 5.95 -10.41
CA GLY A 59 -1.94 7.38 -10.50
C GLY A 59 -0.97 7.88 -9.42
N VAL A 60 -0.50 7.00 -8.54
CA VAL A 60 0.53 7.30 -7.53
C VAL A 60 1.60 6.23 -7.59
N GLY A 61 2.86 6.63 -7.71
CA GLY A 61 4.00 5.75 -7.70
C GLY A 61 5.18 6.33 -6.95
N TYR A 62 6.33 5.67 -7.08
CA TYR A 62 7.49 6.03 -6.29
C TYR A 62 8.05 7.43 -6.62
N ALA A 63 7.74 8.01 -7.77
CA ALA A 63 8.16 9.36 -8.13
C ALA A 63 7.35 10.45 -7.39
N ASP A 64 6.14 10.13 -6.91
CA ASP A 64 5.24 11.06 -6.27
C ASP A 64 5.57 11.24 -4.79
N ALA A 65 5.54 12.47 -4.29
CA ALA A 65 5.76 12.77 -2.87
C ALA A 65 4.72 12.09 -1.96
N ASP A 66 3.48 11.96 -2.45
CA ASP A 66 2.35 11.42 -1.70
C ASP A 66 2.46 9.90 -1.44
N VAL A 67 3.31 9.19 -2.16
CA VAL A 67 3.55 7.76 -1.94
C VAL A 67 4.04 7.45 -0.53
N VAL A 68 4.75 8.40 0.10
CA VAL A 68 5.24 8.30 1.48
C VAL A 68 4.07 8.16 2.45
N ALA A 69 3.01 8.95 2.26
CA ALA A 69 1.82 8.90 3.11
C ALA A 69 1.04 7.60 2.90
N VAL A 70 0.92 7.16 1.65
CA VAL A 70 0.29 5.88 1.29
C VAL A 70 1.00 4.71 1.99
N LEU A 71 2.33 4.64 1.91
CA LEU A 71 3.12 3.56 2.52
C LEU A 71 3.08 3.59 4.06
N LYS A 72 3.06 4.78 4.66
CA LYS A 72 2.87 4.93 6.11
C LYS A 72 1.49 4.45 6.55
N ALA A 73 0.43 4.73 5.80
CA ALA A 73 -0.94 4.34 6.13
C ALA A 73 -1.11 2.81 6.24
N VAL A 74 -0.33 2.05 5.47
CA VAL A 74 -0.32 0.58 5.49
C VAL A 74 0.79 -0.03 6.36
N ASN A 75 1.46 0.78 7.18
CA ASN A 75 2.54 0.38 8.09
C ASN A 75 3.69 -0.36 7.39
N THR A 76 4.02 0.06 6.17
CA THR A 76 5.14 -0.50 5.42
C THR A 76 6.45 0.14 5.91
N PRO A 77 7.45 -0.64 6.33
CA PRO A 77 8.81 -0.14 6.52
C PRO A 77 9.46 0.17 5.17
N PHE A 78 9.96 1.39 5.00
CA PHE A 78 10.73 1.84 3.83
C PHE A 78 11.69 2.95 4.26
N ASN A 79 12.67 3.26 3.41
CA ASN A 79 13.52 4.44 3.59
C ASN A 79 12.96 5.62 2.77
N PRO A 80 12.49 6.72 3.40
CA PRO A 80 11.96 7.89 2.70
C PRO A 80 12.99 8.59 1.80
N GLU A 81 14.29 8.46 2.06
CA GLU A 81 15.34 9.09 1.25
C GLU A 81 15.56 8.36 -0.08
N THR A 82 15.29 7.06 -0.12
CA THR A 82 15.53 6.22 -1.31
C THR A 82 14.24 5.79 -1.99
N ILE A 83 13.07 6.06 -1.40
CA ILE A 83 11.79 5.67 -1.98
C ILE A 83 11.57 6.31 -3.34
N HIS A 84 12.09 7.51 -3.59
CA HIS A 84 11.94 8.19 -4.89
C HIS A 84 12.97 7.81 -5.95
N GLN A 85 14.01 7.06 -5.58
CA GLN A 85 15.05 6.67 -6.54
C GLN A 85 14.50 5.66 -7.56
N PRO A 86 14.77 5.79 -8.86
CA PRO A 86 14.31 4.81 -9.84
C PRO A 86 14.97 3.44 -9.60
N VAL A 87 14.25 2.38 -9.95
CA VAL A 87 14.77 1.01 -9.99
C VAL A 87 14.65 0.45 -11.40
N PRO A 88 15.55 -0.47 -11.82
CA PRO A 88 15.45 -1.13 -13.12
C PRO A 88 14.24 -2.05 -13.21
N ASP A 89 13.77 -2.58 -12.07
CA ASP A 89 12.57 -3.41 -11.99
C ASP A 89 11.29 -2.57 -12.19
N GLU A 90 10.20 -3.25 -12.59
CA GLU A 90 8.89 -2.62 -12.80
C GLU A 90 8.32 -1.99 -11.51
N PHE A 91 8.68 -2.53 -10.36
CA PHE A 91 8.21 -2.08 -9.05
C PHE A 91 9.25 -2.34 -7.96
N LYS A 92 9.18 -1.54 -6.89
CA LYS A 92 9.81 -1.81 -5.60
C LYS A 92 8.90 -2.69 -4.76
N GLU A 93 9.43 -3.72 -4.12
CA GLU A 93 8.66 -4.58 -3.21
C GLU A 93 9.12 -4.37 -1.77
N PHE A 94 8.16 -4.19 -0.87
CA PHE A 94 8.38 -4.00 0.56
C PHE A 94 7.53 -5.00 1.34
N LEU A 95 8.11 -5.63 2.36
CA LEU A 95 7.33 -6.46 3.27
C LEU A 95 6.63 -5.56 4.27
N THR A 96 5.33 -5.76 4.49
CA THR A 96 4.64 -5.09 5.59
C THR A 96 5.10 -5.71 6.90
N SER A 97 5.51 -4.89 7.87
CA SER A 97 5.99 -5.44 9.13
C SER A 97 4.84 -6.16 9.86
N ARG A 98 5.10 -7.36 10.40
CA ARG A 98 4.15 -8.07 11.29
C ARG A 98 4.03 -7.42 12.68
N ARG A 99 4.60 -6.24 12.89
CA ARG A 99 4.65 -5.58 14.20
C ARG A 99 3.67 -4.42 14.23
N TYR A 100 2.42 -4.83 14.45
CA TYR A 100 1.31 -4.18 15.15
C TYR A 100 0.00 -4.49 14.41
N ALA A 101 -0.57 -5.65 14.78
CA ALA A 101 -2.02 -5.86 14.70
C ALA A 101 -2.70 -4.68 15.42
N TRP A 102 -3.80 -4.17 14.87
CA TRP A 102 -4.43 -2.91 15.27
C TRP A 102 -5.14 -2.97 16.62
N ALA A 103 -4.38 -3.19 17.68
CA ALA A 103 -4.81 -3.17 19.08
C ALA A 103 -4.06 -2.11 19.92
N ALA A 104 -3.39 -1.13 19.28
CA ALA A 104 -2.74 -0.03 19.99
C ALA A 104 -3.59 1.26 20.08
N ASP A 105 -4.81 1.26 19.52
CA ASP A 105 -5.74 2.38 19.70
C ASP A 105 -7.14 1.87 20.09
N ARG A 106 -7.23 1.42 21.34
CA ARG A 106 -8.44 1.40 22.15
C ARG A 106 -8.04 1.88 23.55
N VAL A 107 -7.81 3.18 23.67
CA VAL A 107 -7.89 3.87 24.97
C VAL A 107 -9.21 4.62 24.97
N MET A 108 -10.21 4.02 25.61
CA MET A 108 -11.28 4.73 26.33
C MET A 108 -11.02 4.52 27.81
#